data_AF-A0A1R2AUR0-F1
#
_entry.id   AF-A0A1R2AUR0-F1
#
_cell.length_a   1.000
_cell.length_b   1.000
_cell.length_c   1.000
_cell.angle_alpha   90.00
_cell.angle_beta   90.00
_cell.angle_gamma   90.00
#
_symmetry.space_group_name_H-M   'P 1'
#
loop_
_entity.id
_entity.type
_entity.pdbx_description
1 polymer ?
#
loop_
_entity_poly.entity_id
_entity_poly.type
_entity_poly.pdbx_seq_one_letter_code
_entity_poly.pdbx_strand_id
1 'polypeptide(L)'
;MNVDKLAPNAMTYIIDSNYGVKIYGKFNEFGLETNLFLLNSGIYIVGLATTLLSIIPVLILYKLCHPWIKGKMKKSVRNYKFNYFTRMWIQSFLDINILASFGMMHNKLENYVQIIDFAFSLLFLSVNIATFFLLIYLVIRKYKNINIDNDFAITWATFFENCKDINGPNLYYILFIVRRIALSLVIIIIPSGVLQLVVSAVVSLPIPIYIALVDVIDTKSLKWYIIFNDILIVLFYTFILIDSFHNLEKLSISTEKNCVRIVIAAILSNSLFSAWQVFQMIKGCIKHIRNRIQLRRILGEPHETMADASKSTSGTNTMNSIKIIEKEFRKERNSKRVNAFAAKHKKNKIANLEEIKHEELSSNHTENIVII
;
A
#
# COMPACT_ATOMS: atom_id res chain seq x y z
N MET A 1 -14.15 -22.43 12.79
CA MET A 1 -14.51 -21.43 13.83
C MET A 1 -14.79 -20.13 13.12
N ASN A 2 -16.06 -19.68 13.05
CA ASN A 2 -16.43 -18.46 12.31
C ASN A 2 -15.90 -17.24 13.06
N VAL A 3 -14.74 -16.76 12.64
CA VAL A 3 -14.13 -15.52 13.14
C VAL A 3 -15.11 -14.34 12.95
N ASP A 4 -16.03 -14.46 12.01
CA ASP A 4 -17.10 -13.50 11.71
C ASP A 4 -18.07 -13.30 12.88
N LYS A 5 -18.17 -14.26 13.83
CA LYS A 5 -18.97 -14.08 15.06
C LYS A 5 -18.28 -13.23 16.12
N LEU A 6 -16.97 -13.03 16.03
CA LEU A 6 -16.23 -12.19 16.99
C LEU A 6 -16.26 -10.71 16.62
N ALA A 7 -16.44 -10.38 15.33
CA ALA A 7 -16.54 -9.01 14.87
C ALA A 7 -18.02 -8.59 14.78
N PRO A 8 -18.43 -7.49 15.43
CA PRO A 8 -19.81 -7.05 15.38
C PRO A 8 -20.18 -6.62 13.96
N ASN A 9 -21.17 -7.29 13.37
CA ASN A 9 -21.76 -6.87 12.11
C ASN A 9 -22.92 -5.91 12.40
N ALA A 10 -22.69 -4.60 12.27
CA ALA A 10 -23.74 -3.60 12.55
C ALA A 10 -24.98 -3.78 11.65
N MET A 11 -24.82 -4.35 10.45
CA MET A 11 -25.92 -4.49 9.50
C MET A 11 -26.97 -5.50 9.95
N THR A 12 -26.61 -6.49 10.79
CA THR A 12 -27.58 -7.46 11.33
C THR A 12 -28.57 -6.82 12.30
N TYR A 13 -28.27 -5.62 12.83
CA TYR A 13 -29.19 -4.88 13.70
C TYR A 13 -30.10 -3.93 12.93
N ILE A 14 -29.71 -3.55 11.71
CA ILE A 14 -30.43 -2.57 10.89
C ILE A 14 -31.33 -3.27 9.87
N ILE A 15 -30.86 -4.39 9.30
CA ILE A 15 -31.51 -5.11 8.22
C ILE A 15 -31.91 -6.48 8.73
N ASP A 16 -33.22 -6.77 8.68
CA ASP A 16 -33.72 -8.12 8.98
C ASP A 16 -33.39 -9.08 7.83
N SER A 17 -32.71 -10.17 8.17
CA SER A 17 -32.40 -11.29 7.29
C SER A 17 -33.61 -11.87 6.55
N ASN A 18 -34.83 -11.72 7.10
CA ASN A 18 -36.08 -12.22 6.51
C ASN A 18 -36.44 -11.52 5.19
N TYR A 19 -35.89 -10.33 4.92
CA TYR A 19 -36.08 -9.66 3.63
C TYR A 19 -35.19 -10.26 2.52
N GLY A 20 -34.19 -11.08 2.87
CA GLY A 20 -33.31 -11.75 1.93
C GLY A 20 -33.84 -13.13 1.53
N VAL A 21 -33.35 -13.62 0.39
CA VAL A 21 -33.52 -15.03 -0.01
C VAL A 21 -32.38 -15.83 0.61
N LYS A 22 -32.71 -16.91 1.32
CA LYS A 22 -31.72 -17.85 1.87
C LYS A 22 -30.94 -18.51 0.76
N ILE A 23 -29.62 -18.61 0.93
CA ILE A 23 -28.74 -19.20 -0.07
C ILE A 23 -28.44 -20.65 0.29
N TYR A 24 -28.37 -21.49 -0.73
CA TYR A 24 -28.01 -22.90 -0.60
C TYR A 24 -26.77 -23.21 -1.46
N GLY A 25 -26.07 -24.30 -1.13
CA GLY A 25 -24.90 -24.78 -1.85
C GLY A 25 -23.61 -24.02 -1.55
N LYS A 26 -22.73 -23.92 -2.55
CA LYS A 26 -21.36 -23.39 -2.46
C LYS A 26 -21.24 -22.06 -1.72
N PHE A 27 -22.16 -21.12 -1.95
CA PHE A 27 -22.10 -19.79 -1.33
C PHE A 27 -22.41 -19.80 0.17
N ASN A 28 -23.19 -20.77 0.66
CA ASN A 28 -23.42 -20.96 2.08
C ASN A 28 -22.13 -21.47 2.78
N GLU A 29 -21.31 -22.25 2.08
CA GLU A 29 -19.99 -22.68 2.58
C GLU A 29 -18.99 -21.51 2.71
N PHE A 30 -19.18 -20.45 1.92
CA PHE A 30 -18.47 -19.17 2.08
C PHE A 30 -19.01 -18.31 3.23
N GLY A 31 -20.00 -18.79 3.99
CA GLY A 31 -20.60 -18.05 5.10
C GLY A 31 -21.65 -17.01 4.67
N LEU A 32 -22.16 -17.08 3.44
CA LEU A 32 -23.22 -16.20 2.97
C LEU A 32 -24.59 -16.77 3.35
N GLU A 33 -25.28 -16.11 4.27
CA GLU A 33 -26.57 -16.58 4.77
C GLU A 33 -27.75 -16.15 3.87
N THR A 34 -27.67 -14.95 3.28
CA THR A 34 -28.74 -14.36 2.46
C THR A 34 -28.17 -13.69 1.21
N ASN A 35 -28.98 -13.48 0.18
CA ASN A 35 -28.58 -12.75 -1.02
C ASN A 35 -28.32 -11.24 -0.82
N LEU A 36 -28.47 -10.71 0.41
CA LEU A 36 -28.31 -9.30 0.71
C LEU A 36 -26.82 -8.93 0.87
N PHE A 37 -26.32 -8.11 -0.04
CA PHE A 37 -24.95 -7.61 -0.04
C PHE A 37 -24.61 -6.87 1.26
N LEU A 38 -25.47 -5.97 1.72
CA LEU A 38 -25.24 -5.15 2.92
C LEU A 38 -25.09 -6.02 4.17
N LEU A 39 -25.91 -7.07 4.29
CA LEU A 39 -25.84 -7.98 5.42
C LEU A 39 -24.51 -8.75 5.42
N ASN A 40 -24.13 -9.31 4.26
CA ASN A 40 -22.90 -10.11 4.13
C ASN A 40 -21.62 -9.25 4.18
N SER A 41 -21.67 -8.02 3.69
CA SER A 41 -20.51 -7.12 3.63
C SER A 41 -20.36 -6.23 4.87
N GLY A 42 -21.24 -6.39 5.86
CA GLY A 42 -21.31 -5.48 7.00
C GLY A 42 -20.00 -5.34 7.78
N ILE A 43 -19.19 -6.40 7.91
CA ILE A 43 -17.87 -6.30 8.55
C ILE A 43 -16.92 -5.36 7.79
N TYR A 44 -16.95 -5.38 6.46
CA TYR A 44 -16.14 -4.52 5.61
C TYR A 44 -16.67 -3.09 5.61
N ILE A 45 -17.99 -2.91 5.57
CA ILE A 45 -18.63 -1.58 5.67
C ILE A 45 -18.31 -0.94 7.02
N VAL A 46 -18.43 -1.68 8.12
CA VAL A 46 -18.06 -1.20 9.46
C VAL A 46 -16.57 -0.90 9.54
N GLY A 47 -15.71 -1.73 8.94
CA GLY A 47 -14.26 -1.47 8.86
C GLY A 47 -13.93 -0.18 8.12
N LEU A 48 -14.58 0.07 6.98
CA LEU A 48 -14.45 1.30 6.19
C LEU A 48 -14.99 2.52 6.97
N ALA A 49 -16.17 2.39 7.58
CA ALA A 49 -16.77 3.45 8.39
C ALA A 49 -15.91 3.79 9.61
N THR A 50 -15.38 2.78 10.31
CA THR A 50 -14.47 2.96 11.46
C THR A 50 -13.19 3.66 11.03
N THR A 51 -12.65 3.29 9.85
CA THR A 51 -11.47 3.94 9.25
C THR A 51 -11.73 5.40 8.89
N LEU A 52 -12.93 5.73 8.42
CA LEU A 52 -13.32 7.11 8.15
C LEU A 52 -13.50 7.90 9.45
N LEU A 53 -14.15 7.30 10.45
CA LEU A 53 -14.39 7.91 11.75
C LEU A 53 -13.10 8.10 12.56
N SER A 54 -12.10 7.24 12.41
CA SER A 54 -10.80 7.36 13.09
C SER A 54 -10.02 8.60 12.66
N ILE A 55 -10.39 9.24 11.54
CA ILE A 55 -9.85 10.53 11.12
C ILE A 55 -10.27 11.65 12.09
N ILE A 56 -11.46 11.58 12.69
CA ILE A 56 -11.99 12.59 13.61
C ILE A 56 -11.08 12.80 14.83
N PRO A 57 -10.75 11.77 15.64
CA PRO A 57 -9.86 11.96 16.79
C PRO A 57 -8.46 12.42 16.36
N VAL A 58 -7.96 11.97 15.20
CA VAL A 58 -6.69 12.45 14.64
C VAL A 58 -6.74 13.96 14.33
N LEU A 59 -7.87 14.46 13.81
CA LEU A 59 -8.07 15.88 13.55
C LEU A 59 -8.24 16.70 14.84
N ILE A 60 -8.93 16.17 15.84
CA ILE A 60 -9.07 16.80 17.16
C ILE A 60 -7.68 16.91 17.81
N LEU A 61 -6.92 15.82 17.85
CA LEU A 61 -5.55 15.81 18.38
C LEU A 61 -4.65 16.81 17.65
N TYR A 62 -4.78 16.90 16.32
CA TYR A 62 -4.04 17.89 15.53
C TYR A 62 -4.41 19.34 15.90
N LYS A 63 -5.69 19.62 16.19
CA LYS A 63 -6.12 20.97 16.64
C LYS A 63 -5.63 21.30 18.05
N LEU A 64 -5.58 20.32 18.93
CA LEU A 64 -5.17 20.48 20.34
C LEU A 64 -3.65 20.51 20.53
N CYS A 65 -2.86 20.03 19.56
CA CYS A 65 -1.41 19.97 19.70
C CYS A 65 -0.72 21.35 19.68
N HIS A 66 0.29 21.48 20.54
CA HIS A 66 1.17 22.64 20.65
C HIS A 66 1.80 23.00 19.28
N PRO A 67 2.00 24.30 18.95
CA PRO A 67 2.51 24.75 17.65
C PRO A 67 3.78 24.04 17.15
N TRP A 68 4.65 23.62 18.07
CA TRP A 68 5.89 22.91 17.75
C TRP A 68 5.67 21.47 17.24
N ILE A 69 4.58 20.82 17.69
CA ILE A 69 4.18 19.48 17.26
C ILE A 69 3.30 19.55 16.01
N LYS A 70 2.54 20.65 15.86
CA LYS A 70 1.63 20.90 14.74
C LYS A 70 2.29 20.76 13.38
N GLY A 71 3.54 21.22 13.23
CA GLY A 71 4.31 21.07 11.99
C GLY A 71 4.57 19.60 11.61
N LYS A 72 4.93 18.75 12.57
CA LYS A 72 5.15 17.30 12.34
C LYS A 72 3.83 16.57 12.13
N MET A 73 2.81 16.89 12.93
CA MET A 73 1.49 16.27 12.79
C MET A 73 0.80 16.64 11.48
N LYS A 74 1.01 17.84 10.92
CA LYS A 74 0.43 18.22 9.62
C LYS A 74 0.81 17.22 8.52
N LYS A 75 2.05 16.72 8.54
CA LYS A 75 2.52 15.67 7.61
C LYS A 75 1.88 14.31 7.92
N SER A 76 1.87 13.89 9.19
CA SER A 76 1.24 12.61 9.59
C SER A 76 -0.26 12.58 9.30
N VAL A 77 -1.00 13.66 9.56
CA VAL A 77 -2.44 13.76 9.28
C VAL A 77 -2.71 13.68 7.78
N ARG A 78 -1.89 14.34 6.95
CA ARG A 78 -1.98 14.26 5.48
C ARG A 78 -1.78 12.83 5.00
N ASN A 79 -0.73 12.16 5.47
CA ASN A 79 -0.44 10.77 5.11
C ASN A 79 -1.52 9.81 5.66
N TYR A 80 -2.03 10.05 6.87
CA TYR A 80 -3.04 9.19 7.48
C TYR A 80 -4.36 9.23 6.71
N LYS A 81 -4.87 10.43 6.38
CA LYS A 81 -6.16 10.61 5.70
C LYS A 81 -6.27 9.81 4.41
N PHE A 82 -5.21 9.78 3.60
CA PHE A 82 -5.25 9.15 2.29
C PHE A 82 -4.64 7.75 2.29
N ASN A 83 -3.49 7.53 2.93
CA ASN A 83 -2.81 6.24 2.84
C ASN A 83 -3.57 5.14 3.57
N TYR A 84 -4.14 5.44 4.74
CA TYR A 84 -4.82 4.43 5.55
C TYR A 84 -6.15 4.01 4.91
N PHE A 85 -6.98 4.99 4.52
CA PHE A 85 -8.23 4.73 3.80
C PHE A 85 -7.98 3.96 2.50
N THR A 86 -7.03 4.42 1.69
CA THR A 86 -6.68 3.77 0.42
C THR A 86 -6.22 2.33 0.61
N ARG A 87 -5.37 2.07 1.61
CA ARG A 87 -4.92 0.70 1.92
C ARG A 87 -6.10 -0.17 2.36
N MET A 88 -6.99 0.36 3.21
CA MET A 88 -8.15 -0.40 3.66
C MET A 88 -9.08 -0.72 2.49
N TRP A 89 -9.36 0.27 1.63
CA TRP A 89 -10.15 0.08 0.41
C TRP A 89 -9.58 -1.01 -0.49
N ILE A 90 -8.28 -0.94 -0.80
CA ILE A 90 -7.59 -1.95 -1.62
C ILE A 90 -7.64 -3.35 -0.99
N GLN A 91 -7.51 -3.44 0.34
CA GLN A 91 -7.55 -4.71 1.05
C GLN A 91 -8.94 -5.35 0.98
N SER A 92 -10.00 -4.56 1.24
CA SER A 92 -11.39 -5.00 1.17
C SER A 92 -11.93 -5.12 -0.27
N PHE A 93 -11.19 -4.62 -1.27
CA PHE A 93 -11.61 -4.58 -2.66
C PHE A 93 -12.08 -5.95 -3.18
N LEU A 94 -11.35 -7.03 -2.91
CA LEU A 94 -11.67 -8.36 -3.42
C LEU A 94 -13.01 -8.86 -2.83
N ASP A 95 -13.12 -8.78 -1.50
CA ASP A 95 -14.27 -9.28 -0.76
C ASP A 95 -15.54 -8.49 -1.10
N ILE A 96 -15.45 -7.15 -1.10
CA ILE A 96 -16.55 -6.29 -1.54
C ILE A 96 -16.95 -6.59 -2.97
N ASN A 97 -15.99 -6.83 -3.88
CA ASN A 97 -16.31 -7.13 -5.28
C ASN A 97 -17.03 -8.48 -5.43
N ILE A 98 -16.61 -9.51 -4.68
CA ILE A 98 -17.28 -10.81 -4.64
C ILE A 98 -18.71 -10.65 -4.10
N LEU A 99 -18.85 -10.01 -2.94
CA LEU A 99 -20.13 -9.85 -2.26
C LEU A 99 -21.12 -9.00 -3.05
N ALA A 100 -20.65 -7.87 -3.61
CA ALA A 100 -21.51 -6.96 -4.39
C ALA A 100 -21.94 -7.60 -5.71
N SER A 101 -21.03 -8.31 -6.40
CA SER A 101 -21.40 -9.03 -7.63
C SER A 101 -22.35 -10.18 -7.33
N PHE A 102 -22.12 -10.92 -6.23
CA PHE A 102 -22.98 -11.98 -5.79
C PHE A 102 -24.39 -11.47 -5.44
N GLY A 103 -24.47 -10.40 -4.65
CA GLY A 103 -25.73 -9.74 -4.29
C GLY A 103 -26.46 -9.25 -5.54
N MET A 104 -25.75 -8.62 -6.49
CA MET A 104 -26.34 -8.18 -7.75
C MET A 104 -26.90 -9.33 -8.60
N MET A 105 -26.22 -10.49 -8.65
CA MET A 105 -26.65 -11.64 -9.45
C MET A 105 -27.81 -12.44 -8.87
N HIS A 106 -27.94 -12.49 -7.54
CA HIS A 106 -28.92 -13.36 -6.85
C HIS A 106 -30.07 -12.57 -6.21
N ASN A 107 -30.11 -11.26 -6.37
CA ASN A 107 -31.17 -10.40 -5.86
C ASN A 107 -32.39 -10.43 -6.80
N LYS A 108 -33.59 -10.62 -6.23
CA LYS A 108 -34.85 -10.75 -6.96
C LYS A 108 -35.67 -9.46 -7.03
N LEU A 109 -35.25 -8.40 -6.33
CA LEU A 109 -35.92 -7.10 -6.26
C LEU A 109 -37.40 -7.17 -5.80
N GLU A 110 -37.75 -8.15 -4.98
CA GLU A 110 -39.15 -8.40 -4.57
C GLU A 110 -39.62 -7.42 -3.47
N ASN A 111 -38.70 -6.82 -2.71
CA ASN A 111 -39.02 -5.89 -1.63
C ASN A 111 -38.10 -4.66 -1.63
N TYR A 112 -38.50 -3.61 -0.89
CA TYR A 112 -37.77 -2.35 -0.85
C TYR A 112 -36.34 -2.50 -0.30
N VAL A 113 -36.12 -3.41 0.66
CA VAL A 113 -34.78 -3.69 1.21
C VAL A 113 -33.87 -4.27 0.13
N GLN A 114 -34.37 -5.23 -0.65
CA GLN A 114 -33.67 -5.84 -1.78
C GLN A 114 -33.35 -4.79 -2.87
N ILE A 115 -34.27 -3.87 -3.15
CA ILE A 115 -34.02 -2.79 -4.12
C ILE A 115 -32.89 -1.86 -3.64
N ILE A 116 -32.92 -1.47 -2.36
CA ILE A 116 -31.88 -0.64 -1.75
C ILE A 116 -30.54 -1.39 -1.76
N ASP A 117 -30.53 -2.66 -1.37
CA ASP A 117 -29.35 -3.53 -1.35
C ASP A 117 -28.71 -3.70 -2.74
N PHE A 118 -29.54 -3.86 -3.77
CA PHE A 118 -29.10 -3.89 -5.16
C PHE A 118 -28.46 -2.56 -5.58
N ALA A 119 -29.08 -1.42 -5.21
CA ALA A 119 -28.51 -0.10 -5.50
C ALA A 119 -27.15 0.11 -4.82
N PHE A 120 -26.97 -0.35 -3.58
CA PHE A 120 -25.68 -0.32 -2.90
C PHE A 120 -24.67 -1.25 -3.57
N SER A 121 -25.07 -2.47 -3.96
CA SER A 121 -24.20 -3.39 -4.70
C SER A 121 -23.67 -2.75 -5.98
N LEU A 122 -24.57 -2.14 -6.77
CA LEU A 122 -24.22 -1.42 -7.99
C LEU A 122 -23.29 -0.23 -7.72
N LEU A 123 -23.53 0.53 -6.66
CA LEU A 123 -22.67 1.65 -6.25
C LEU A 123 -21.25 1.15 -5.95
N PHE A 124 -21.08 0.12 -5.12
CA PHE A 124 -19.76 -0.39 -4.76
C PHE A 124 -19.02 -0.98 -5.96
N LEU A 125 -19.71 -1.70 -6.85
CA LEU A 125 -19.12 -2.18 -8.11
C LEU A 125 -18.66 -1.02 -9.00
N SER A 126 -19.48 0.03 -9.10
CA SER A 126 -19.14 1.23 -9.86
C SER A 126 -17.90 1.94 -9.31
N VAL A 127 -17.78 2.07 -7.98
CA VAL A 127 -16.58 2.64 -7.34
C VAL A 127 -15.36 1.76 -7.57
N ASN A 128 -15.50 0.43 -7.53
CA ASN A 128 -14.40 -0.50 -7.80
C ASN A 128 -13.88 -0.36 -9.24
N ILE A 129 -14.80 -0.32 -10.22
CA ILE A 129 -14.48 -0.11 -11.63
C ILE A 129 -13.84 1.27 -11.86
N ALA A 130 -14.38 2.32 -11.24
CA ALA A 130 -13.80 3.67 -11.31
C ALA A 130 -12.38 3.71 -10.72
N THR A 131 -12.14 3.01 -9.61
CA THR A 131 -10.81 2.90 -9.00
C THR A 131 -9.81 2.26 -9.97
N PHE A 132 -10.22 1.22 -10.69
CA PHE A 132 -9.39 0.56 -11.69
C PHE A 132 -8.99 1.49 -12.83
N PHE A 133 -9.96 2.18 -13.45
CA PHE A 133 -9.69 3.13 -14.52
C PHE A 133 -8.85 4.32 -14.04
N LEU A 134 -9.09 4.79 -12.82
CA LEU A 134 -8.29 5.86 -12.22
C LEU A 134 -6.82 5.45 -12.08
N LEU A 135 -6.53 4.21 -11.66
CA LEU A 135 -5.15 3.72 -11.57
C LEU A 135 -4.47 3.63 -12.94
N ILE A 136 -5.18 3.15 -13.96
CA ILE A 136 -4.67 3.15 -15.34
C ILE A 136 -4.34 4.57 -15.79
N TYR A 137 -5.27 5.51 -15.58
CA TYR A 137 -5.08 6.91 -15.91
C TYR A 137 -3.85 7.51 -15.21
N LEU A 138 -3.65 7.22 -13.93
CA LEU A 138 -2.50 7.69 -13.16
C LEU A 138 -1.18 7.13 -13.70
N VAL A 139 -1.12 5.85 -14.07
CA VAL A 139 0.08 5.23 -14.66
C VAL A 139 0.38 5.83 -16.03
N ILE A 140 -0.61 5.98 -16.90
CA ILE A 140 -0.43 6.60 -18.23
C ILE A 140 0.07 8.03 -18.09
N ARG A 141 -0.52 8.81 -17.17
CA ARG A 141 -0.06 10.19 -16.92
C ARG A 141 1.35 10.24 -16.36
N LYS A 142 1.69 9.39 -15.40
CA LYS A 142 3.06 9.30 -14.84
C LYS A 142 4.06 8.96 -15.95
N TYR A 143 3.74 7.99 -16.79
CA TYR A 143 4.60 7.58 -17.91
C TYR A 143 4.83 8.70 -18.92
N LYS A 144 3.79 9.49 -19.23
CA LYS A 144 3.89 10.61 -20.17
C LYS A 144 4.60 11.85 -19.60
N ASN A 145 5.10 11.81 -18.35
CA ASN A 145 5.70 12.97 -17.66
C ASN A 145 4.86 14.25 -17.75
N ILE A 146 3.54 14.12 -17.88
CA ILE A 146 2.64 15.27 -17.90
C ILE A 146 2.70 15.88 -16.51
N ASN A 147 3.01 17.18 -16.39
CA ASN A 147 3.00 17.90 -15.11
C ASN A 147 1.64 17.66 -14.42
N ILE A 148 1.64 16.77 -13.43
CA ILE A 148 0.48 16.51 -12.60
C ILE A 148 0.43 17.66 -11.59
N ASP A 149 -0.75 18.24 -11.38
CA ASP A 149 -0.95 19.18 -10.27
C ASP A 149 -0.36 18.59 -9.00
N ASN A 150 0.57 19.32 -8.37
CA ASN A 150 1.36 18.82 -7.25
C ASN A 150 0.46 18.19 -6.17
N ASP A 151 -0.72 18.74 -5.92
CA ASP A 151 -1.64 18.21 -4.91
C ASP A 151 -2.32 16.89 -5.30
N PHE A 152 -2.73 16.73 -6.56
CA PHE A 152 -3.30 15.47 -7.05
C PHE A 152 -2.23 14.38 -7.12
N ALA A 153 -1.02 14.74 -7.60
CA ALA A 153 0.13 13.85 -7.61
C ALA A 153 0.46 13.37 -6.19
N ILE A 154 0.54 14.27 -5.21
CA ILE A 154 0.85 13.92 -3.82
C ILE A 154 -0.20 12.98 -3.21
N THR A 155 -1.47 13.15 -3.57
CA THR A 155 -2.56 12.34 -3.01
C THR A 155 -2.51 10.90 -3.50
N TRP A 156 -2.27 10.69 -4.80
CA TRP A 156 -2.24 9.37 -5.43
C TRP A 156 -0.83 8.76 -5.54
N ALA A 157 0.23 9.56 -5.29
CA ALA A 157 1.61 9.07 -5.16
C ALA A 157 1.76 8.03 -4.06
N THR A 158 0.81 7.96 -3.13
CA THR A 158 0.75 6.98 -2.04
C THR A 158 0.66 5.54 -2.54
N PHE A 159 0.09 5.32 -3.73
CA PHE A 159 0.19 4.05 -4.44
C PHE A 159 1.65 3.83 -4.86
N PHE A 160 2.26 4.79 -5.52
CA PHE A 160 3.61 4.62 -6.09
C PHE A 160 4.77 4.82 -5.11
N GLU A 161 4.52 5.17 -3.84
CA GLU A 161 5.53 5.58 -2.85
C GLU A 161 6.62 4.52 -2.61
N ASN A 162 6.25 3.24 -2.75
CA ASN A 162 7.16 2.11 -2.51
C ASN A 162 7.92 1.64 -3.75
N CYS A 163 7.68 2.27 -4.89
CA CYS A 163 8.19 1.83 -6.16
C CYS A 163 9.32 2.73 -6.61
N LYS A 164 10.36 2.13 -7.20
CA LYS A 164 11.50 2.89 -7.69
C LYS A 164 11.05 3.88 -8.76
N ASP A 165 11.62 5.08 -8.73
CA ASP A 165 11.49 6.08 -9.78
C ASP A 165 12.37 5.68 -10.98
N ILE A 166 12.09 4.51 -11.56
CA ILE A 166 12.64 4.09 -12.84
C ILE A 166 11.76 4.73 -13.92
N ASN A 167 12.35 5.15 -15.03
CA ASN A 167 11.70 5.77 -16.20
C ASN A 167 10.67 4.88 -16.94
N GLY A 168 10.12 3.84 -16.28
CA GLY A 168 9.15 2.90 -16.82
C GLY A 168 7.77 3.00 -16.16
N PRO A 169 6.71 2.54 -16.84
CA PRO A 169 5.38 2.47 -16.26
C PRO A 169 5.39 1.45 -15.12
N ASN A 170 5.11 1.90 -13.90
CA ASN A 170 4.96 1.00 -12.78
C ASN A 170 3.58 0.32 -12.85
N LEU A 171 3.55 -0.90 -13.41
CA LEU A 171 2.33 -1.69 -13.58
C LEU A 171 1.93 -2.49 -12.34
N TYR A 172 2.71 -2.47 -11.24
CA TYR A 172 2.45 -3.33 -10.08
C TYR A 172 1.02 -3.17 -9.53
N TYR A 173 0.56 -1.94 -9.31
CA TYR A 173 -0.79 -1.70 -8.78
C TYR A 173 -1.91 -2.03 -9.76
N ILE A 174 -1.66 -1.86 -11.06
CA ILE A 174 -2.61 -2.27 -12.10
C ILE A 174 -2.73 -3.80 -12.07
N LEU A 175 -1.61 -4.52 -12.15
CA LEU A 175 -1.59 -5.98 -12.07
C LEU A 175 -2.24 -6.49 -10.78
N PHE A 176 -2.02 -5.79 -9.66
CA PHE A 176 -2.63 -6.11 -8.38
C PHE A 176 -4.16 -6.00 -8.40
N ILE A 177 -4.72 -4.93 -8.98
CA ILE A 177 -6.17 -4.77 -9.09
C ILE A 177 -6.76 -5.70 -10.14
N VAL A 178 -6.12 -5.87 -11.30
CA VAL A 178 -6.53 -6.84 -12.33
C VAL A 178 -6.61 -8.25 -11.74
N ARG A 179 -5.59 -8.67 -10.98
CA ARG A 179 -5.62 -9.96 -10.26
C ARG A 179 -6.84 -10.07 -9.36
N ARG A 180 -7.15 -9.04 -8.56
CA ARG A 180 -8.31 -9.07 -7.65
C ARG A 180 -9.65 -9.13 -8.39
N ILE A 181 -9.80 -8.37 -9.47
CA ILE A 181 -10.99 -8.44 -10.33
C ILE A 181 -11.10 -9.85 -10.93
N ALA A 182 -10.02 -10.37 -11.52
CA ALA A 182 -9.99 -11.72 -12.10
C ALA A 182 -10.34 -12.80 -11.07
N LEU A 183 -9.77 -12.76 -9.86
CA LEU A 183 -10.11 -13.70 -8.79
C LEU A 183 -11.59 -13.61 -8.37
N SER A 184 -12.15 -12.39 -8.26
CA SER A 184 -13.58 -12.25 -7.95
C SER A 184 -14.47 -12.85 -9.04
N LEU A 185 -14.15 -12.63 -10.32
CA LEU A 185 -14.88 -13.19 -11.44
C LEU A 185 -14.75 -14.71 -11.49
N VAL A 186 -13.57 -15.26 -11.22
CA VAL A 186 -13.32 -16.71 -11.15
C VAL A 186 -14.22 -17.39 -10.12
N ILE A 187 -14.36 -16.79 -8.93
CA ILE A 187 -15.22 -17.33 -7.86
C ILE A 187 -16.70 -17.39 -8.28
N ILE A 188 -17.15 -16.37 -9.02
CA ILE A 188 -18.55 -16.18 -9.40
C ILE A 188 -18.92 -16.99 -10.64
N ILE A 189 -18.07 -16.96 -11.67
CA ILE A 189 -18.37 -17.50 -13.00
C ILE A 189 -18.11 -19.00 -13.08
N ILE A 190 -17.07 -19.50 -12.41
CA ILE A 190 -16.65 -20.90 -12.55
C ILE A 190 -17.37 -21.76 -11.50
N PRO A 191 -18.29 -22.66 -11.90
CA PRO A 191 -19.02 -23.50 -10.95
C PRO A 191 -18.14 -24.64 -10.41
N SER A 192 -17.25 -25.19 -11.24
CA SER A 192 -16.36 -26.30 -10.85
C SER A 192 -15.29 -25.84 -9.87
N GLY A 193 -15.30 -26.41 -8.66
CA GLY A 193 -14.34 -26.07 -7.60
C GLY A 193 -12.88 -26.30 -8.01
N VAL A 194 -12.57 -27.43 -8.66
CA VAL A 194 -11.21 -27.75 -9.12
C VAL A 194 -10.75 -26.74 -10.18
N LEU A 195 -11.57 -26.47 -11.19
CA LEU A 195 -11.22 -25.51 -12.24
C LEU A 195 -11.04 -24.11 -11.66
N GLN A 196 -11.89 -23.71 -10.72
CA GLN A 196 -11.77 -22.44 -10.02
C GLN A 196 -10.42 -22.32 -9.29
N LEU A 197 -9.97 -23.37 -8.61
CA LEU A 197 -8.69 -23.39 -7.89
C LEU A 197 -7.50 -23.31 -8.85
N VAL A 198 -7.53 -24.07 -9.96
CA VAL A 198 -6.48 -24.01 -11.00
C VAL A 198 -6.37 -22.60 -11.56
N VAL A 199 -7.49 -22.00 -11.98
CA VAL A 199 -7.48 -20.65 -12.56
C VAL A 199 -7.05 -19.62 -11.51
N SER A 200 -7.48 -19.75 -10.25
CA SER A 200 -7.07 -18.85 -9.15
C SER A 200 -5.56 -18.91 -8.87
N ALA A 201 -4.97 -20.11 -8.90
CA ALA A 201 -3.53 -20.30 -8.75
C ALA A 201 -2.76 -19.65 -9.92
N VAL A 202 -3.18 -19.90 -11.16
CA VAL A 202 -2.56 -19.33 -12.38
C VAL A 202 -2.65 -17.81 -12.37
N VAL A 203 -3.82 -17.24 -12.05
CA VAL A 203 -4.04 -15.78 -11.98
C VAL A 203 -3.19 -15.12 -10.89
N SER A 204 -2.73 -15.88 -9.88
CA SER A 204 -1.92 -15.35 -8.79
C SER A 204 -0.42 -15.25 -9.09
N LEU A 205 0.10 -16.01 -10.08
CA LEU A 205 1.52 -16.07 -10.44
C LEU A 205 2.13 -14.82 -11.12
N PRO A 206 1.41 -14.04 -11.95
CA PRO A 206 2.01 -12.92 -12.68
C PRO A 206 2.67 -11.86 -11.80
N ILE A 207 2.14 -11.61 -10.59
CA ILE A 207 2.66 -10.56 -9.70
C ILE A 207 4.04 -10.91 -9.13
N PRO A 208 4.25 -12.06 -8.46
CA PRO A 208 5.58 -12.41 -7.96
C PRO A 208 6.60 -12.53 -9.10
N ILE A 209 6.21 -13.04 -10.26
CA ILE A 209 7.07 -13.09 -11.47
C ILE A 209 7.46 -11.67 -11.90
N TYR A 210 6.48 -10.77 -12.03
CA TYR A 210 6.71 -9.38 -12.44
C TYR A 210 7.66 -8.66 -11.46
N ILE A 211 7.46 -8.81 -10.15
CA ILE A 211 8.32 -8.19 -9.14
C ILE A 211 9.74 -8.77 -9.19
N ALA A 212 9.87 -10.09 -9.38
CA ALA A 212 11.16 -10.75 -9.48
C ALA A 212 11.98 -10.21 -10.67
N LEU A 213 11.35 -10.09 -11.85
CA LEU A 213 11.99 -9.70 -13.11
C LEU A 213 12.26 -8.20 -13.24
N VAL A 214 11.30 -7.34 -12.90
CA VAL A 214 11.33 -5.90 -13.25
C VAL A 214 11.93 -5.03 -12.13
N ASP A 215 12.19 -5.61 -10.95
CA ASP A 215 12.78 -4.93 -9.78
C ASP A 215 12.12 -3.58 -9.41
N VAL A 216 10.79 -3.55 -9.47
CA VAL A 216 9.97 -2.33 -9.32
C VAL A 216 9.99 -1.74 -7.90
N ILE A 217 10.33 -2.54 -6.89
CA ILE A 217 10.23 -2.16 -5.47
C ILE A 217 11.56 -1.60 -4.96
N ASP A 218 11.52 -0.43 -4.32
CA ASP A 218 12.74 0.29 -3.90
C ASP A 218 13.53 -0.46 -2.82
N THR A 219 12.83 -0.94 -1.80
CA THR A 219 13.47 -1.61 -0.67
C THR A 219 13.51 -3.12 -0.87
N LYS A 220 14.72 -3.71 -0.84
CA LYS A 220 14.93 -5.17 -0.97
C LYS A 220 14.09 -5.97 0.03
N SER A 221 13.94 -5.48 1.27
CA SER A 221 13.12 -6.14 2.29
C SER A 221 11.64 -6.19 1.92
N LEU A 222 11.10 -5.11 1.35
CA LEU A 222 9.70 -5.07 0.90
C LEU A 222 9.49 -5.97 -0.33
N LYS A 223 10.46 -6.00 -1.26
CA LYS A 223 10.43 -6.88 -2.43
C LYS A 223 10.27 -8.35 -2.01
N TRP A 224 11.16 -8.83 -1.15
CA TRP A 224 11.12 -10.22 -0.66
C TRP A 224 9.88 -10.51 0.16
N TYR A 225 9.43 -9.57 0.98
CA TYR A 225 8.19 -9.70 1.73
C TYR A 225 6.96 -9.90 0.81
N ILE A 226 6.84 -9.11 -0.26
CA ILE A 226 5.72 -9.24 -1.21
C ILE A 226 5.79 -10.58 -1.93
N ILE A 227 6.96 -10.94 -2.49
CA ILE A 227 7.16 -12.23 -3.17
C ILE A 227 6.81 -13.40 -2.25
N PHE A 228 7.29 -13.38 -1.00
CA PHE A 228 7.02 -14.43 -0.03
C PHE A 228 5.52 -14.59 0.26
N ASN A 229 4.79 -13.49 0.47
CA ASN A 229 3.35 -13.57 0.70
C ASN A 229 2.59 -14.06 -0.54
N ASP A 230 2.97 -13.63 -1.74
CA ASP A 230 2.35 -14.12 -2.97
C ASP A 230 2.62 -15.62 -3.18
N ILE A 231 3.80 -16.12 -2.82
CA ILE A 231 4.10 -17.57 -2.82
C ILE A 231 3.21 -18.30 -1.82
N LEU A 232 2.98 -17.76 -0.61
CA LEU A 232 2.05 -18.37 0.36
C LEU A 232 0.63 -18.49 -0.20
N ILE A 233 0.15 -17.51 -0.96
CA ILE A 233 -1.16 -17.55 -1.63
C ILE A 233 -1.19 -18.68 -2.68
N VAL A 234 -0.14 -18.80 -3.50
CA VAL A 234 -0.06 -19.88 -4.51
C VAL A 234 0.00 -21.25 -3.84
N LEU A 235 0.79 -21.40 -2.77
CA LEU A 235 0.86 -22.62 -1.98
C LEU A 235 -0.51 -22.97 -1.39
N PHE A 236 -1.24 -21.99 -0.84
CA PHE A 236 -2.59 -22.19 -0.33
C PHE A 236 -3.51 -22.81 -1.39
N TYR A 237 -3.58 -22.24 -2.59
CA TYR A 237 -4.39 -22.81 -3.67
C TYR A 237 -3.89 -24.19 -4.11
N THR A 238 -2.57 -24.40 -4.14
CA THR A 238 -1.97 -25.67 -4.57
C THR A 238 -2.29 -26.81 -3.59
N PHE A 239 -2.25 -26.56 -2.28
CA PHE A 239 -2.61 -27.56 -1.27
C PHE A 239 -4.08 -27.98 -1.37
N ILE A 240 -4.98 -27.00 -1.53
CA ILE A 240 -6.41 -27.28 -1.72
C ILE A 240 -6.63 -28.06 -3.03
N LEU A 241 -5.91 -27.68 -4.10
CA LEU A 241 -6.00 -28.34 -5.40
C LEU A 241 -5.56 -29.81 -5.34
N ILE A 242 -4.41 -30.10 -4.75
CA ILE A 242 -3.90 -31.48 -4.59
C ILE A 242 -4.92 -32.33 -3.83
N ASP A 243 -5.47 -31.81 -2.75
CA ASP A 243 -6.46 -32.53 -1.95
C ASP A 243 -7.77 -32.74 -2.72
N SER A 244 -8.22 -31.75 -3.50
CA SER A 244 -9.42 -31.85 -4.33
C SER A 244 -9.31 -32.91 -5.43
N PHE A 245 -8.09 -33.18 -5.92
CA PHE A 245 -7.84 -34.28 -6.86
C PHE A 245 -7.85 -35.66 -6.19
N HIS A 246 -7.48 -35.75 -4.91
CA HIS A 246 -7.44 -37.00 -4.16
C HIS A 246 -8.77 -37.35 -3.49
N ASN A 247 -9.50 -36.36 -2.97
CA ASN A 247 -10.74 -36.52 -2.22
C ASN A 247 -11.84 -35.70 -2.89
N LEU A 248 -12.69 -36.35 -3.69
CA LEU A 248 -13.64 -35.70 -4.60
C LEU A 248 -14.72 -34.84 -3.92
N GLU A 249 -14.94 -34.96 -2.61
CA GLU A 249 -16.08 -34.28 -1.95
C GLU A 249 -15.76 -33.53 -0.65
N LYS A 250 -14.67 -33.86 0.08
CA LYS A 250 -14.38 -33.23 1.38
C LYS A 250 -12.90 -32.98 1.55
N LEU A 251 -12.59 -31.76 2.00
CA LEU A 251 -11.22 -31.38 2.32
C LEU A 251 -10.68 -32.27 3.45
N SER A 252 -9.51 -32.87 3.28
CA SER A 252 -8.86 -33.64 4.33
C SER A 252 -8.56 -32.75 5.52
N ILE A 253 -8.77 -33.26 6.74
CA ILE A 253 -8.41 -32.59 8.01
C ILE A 253 -6.93 -32.17 8.00
N SER A 254 -6.07 -32.96 7.34
CA SER A 254 -4.65 -32.62 7.19
C SER A 254 -4.45 -31.37 6.32
N THR A 255 -5.15 -31.28 5.20
CA THR A 255 -5.11 -30.15 4.27
C THR A 255 -5.68 -28.89 4.91
N GLU A 256 -6.79 -28.99 5.64
CA GLU A 256 -7.36 -27.88 6.41
C GLU A 256 -6.35 -27.31 7.41
N LYS A 257 -5.71 -28.19 8.20
CA LYS A 257 -4.66 -27.78 9.16
C LYS A 257 -3.48 -27.08 8.46
N ASN A 258 -3.06 -27.56 7.29
CA ASN A 258 -1.99 -26.93 6.53
C ASN A 258 -2.40 -25.56 5.98
N CYS A 259 -3.63 -25.42 5.48
CA CYS A 259 -4.18 -24.14 5.03
C CYS A 259 -4.21 -23.12 6.18
N VAL A 260 -4.67 -23.52 7.36
CA VAL A 260 -4.66 -22.67 8.56
C VAL A 260 -3.23 -22.25 8.94
N ARG A 261 -2.26 -23.17 8.88
CA ARG A 261 -0.84 -22.84 9.13
C ARG A 261 -0.29 -21.83 8.13
N ILE A 262 -0.64 -21.95 6.85
CA ILE A 262 -0.24 -21.00 5.80
C ILE A 262 -0.82 -19.61 6.09
N VAL A 263 -2.11 -19.54 6.45
CA VAL A 263 -2.77 -18.27 6.82
C VAL A 263 -2.11 -17.65 8.05
N ILE A 264 -1.83 -18.44 9.10
CA ILE A 264 -1.11 -17.97 10.29
C ILE A 264 0.28 -17.45 9.91
N ALA A 265 1.01 -18.17 9.05
CA ALA A 265 2.33 -17.74 8.57
C ALA A 265 2.26 -16.41 7.81
N ALA A 266 1.24 -16.20 6.97
CA ALA A 266 1.02 -14.93 6.28
C ALA A 266 0.72 -13.78 7.25
N ILE A 267 -0.13 -14.01 8.26
CA ILE A 267 -0.44 -13.02 9.30
C ILE A 267 0.81 -12.66 10.13
N LEU A 268 1.58 -13.66 10.54
CA LEU A 268 2.83 -13.46 11.27
C LEU A 268 3.85 -12.70 10.43
N SER A 269 4.01 -13.06 9.15
CA SER A 269 4.87 -12.34 8.20
C SER A 269 4.50 -10.87 8.09
N ASN A 270 3.21 -10.55 7.92
CA ASN A 270 2.72 -9.17 7.84
C ASN A 270 2.98 -8.39 9.15
N SER A 271 2.79 -9.04 10.29
CA SER A 271 3.02 -8.45 11.61
C SER A 271 4.50 -8.18 11.87
N LEU A 272 5.38 -9.15 11.58
CA LEU A 272 6.83 -9.02 11.72
C LEU A 272 7.39 -7.95 10.79
N PHE A 273 6.92 -7.91 9.54
CA PHE A 273 7.34 -6.90 8.58
C PHE A 273 6.91 -5.49 9.01
N SER A 274 5.69 -5.35 9.52
CA SER A 274 5.20 -4.07 10.07
C SER A 274 6.04 -3.62 11.28
N ALA A 275 6.34 -4.54 12.21
CA ALA A 275 7.22 -4.25 13.34
C ALA A 275 8.64 -3.87 12.90
N TRP A 276 9.18 -4.55 11.88
CA TRP A 276 10.47 -4.23 11.28
C TRP A 276 10.49 -2.83 10.67
N GLN A 277 9.45 -2.42 9.94
CA GLN A 277 9.37 -1.06 9.39
C GLN A 277 9.37 0.00 10.48
N VAL A 278 8.63 -0.21 11.58
CA VAL A 278 8.62 0.69 12.74
C VAL A 278 10.00 0.75 13.38
N PHE A 279 10.66 -0.40 13.56
CA PHE A 279 12.01 -0.47 14.11
C PHE A 279 13.03 0.31 13.26
N GLN A 280 12.97 0.17 11.93
CA GLN A 280 13.83 0.93 11.02
C GLN A 280 13.56 2.44 11.10
N MET A 281 12.31 2.85 11.21
CA MET A 281 11.94 4.24 11.42
C MET A 281 12.52 4.79 12.74
N ILE A 282 12.41 4.04 13.84
CA ILE A 282 12.96 4.42 15.15
C ILE A 282 14.49 4.53 15.07
N LYS A 283 15.17 3.55 14.48
CA LYS A 283 16.63 3.57 14.30
C LYS A 283 17.10 4.78 13.49
N GLY A 284 16.36 5.14 12.44
CA GLY A 284 16.60 6.34 11.63
C GLY A 284 16.47 7.63 12.45
N CYS A 285 15.41 7.74 13.26
CA CYS A 285 15.22 8.85 14.18
C CYS A 285 16.36 8.98 15.20
N ILE A 286 16.76 7.87 15.83
CA ILE A 286 17.86 7.84 16.81
C ILE A 286 19.17 8.29 16.15
N LYS A 287 19.47 7.80 14.94
CA LYS A 287 20.67 8.21 14.19
C LYS A 287 20.66 9.71 13.87
N HIS A 288 19.52 10.26 13.47
CA HIS A 288 19.39 11.70 13.22
C HIS A 288 19.58 12.54 14.49
N ILE A 289 19.05 12.10 15.63
CA ILE A 289 19.25 12.78 16.92
C ILE A 289 20.73 12.74 17.31
N ARG A 290 21.37 11.58 17.22
CA ARG A 290 22.80 11.41 17.52
C ARG A 290 23.66 12.34 16.66
N ASN A 291 23.41 12.39 15.35
CA ASN A 291 24.16 13.27 14.43
C ASN A 291 23.94 14.75 14.76
N ARG A 292 22.74 15.16 15.20
CA ARG A 292 22.49 16.55 15.63
C ARG A 292 23.24 16.90 16.92
N ILE A 293 23.29 15.98 17.89
CA ILE A 293 24.06 16.18 19.13
C ILE A 293 25.55 16.30 18.82
N GLN A 294 26.08 15.45 17.94
CA GLN A 294 27.47 15.54 17.49
C GLN A 294 27.77 16.86 16.77
N LEU A 295 26.87 17.31 15.89
CA LEU A 295 27.04 18.59 15.18
C LEU A 295 27.09 19.78 16.16
N ARG A 296 26.24 19.78 17.20
CA ARG A 296 26.25 20.82 18.24
C ARG A 296 27.55 20.84 19.03
N ARG A 297 28.12 19.66 19.34
CA ARG A 297 29.43 19.56 20.00
C ARG A 297 30.56 20.11 19.13
N ILE A 298 30.54 19.85 17.82
CA ILE A 298 31.58 20.32 16.88
C ILE A 298 31.48 21.83 16.65
N LEU A 299 30.26 22.37 16.55
CA LEU A 299 30.02 23.80 16.30
C LEU A 299 30.34 24.70 17.50
N GLY A 300 30.71 24.12 18.65
CA GLY A 300 31.12 24.88 19.82
C GLY A 300 30.05 25.85 20.31
N GLU A 301 28.76 25.52 20.19
CA GLU A 301 27.72 26.31 20.85
C GLU A 301 27.98 26.22 22.36
N PRO A 302 28.35 27.33 23.03
CA PRO A 302 28.69 27.30 24.44
C PRO A 302 27.44 26.87 25.21
N HIS A 303 27.58 25.78 25.96
CA HIS A 303 26.50 25.20 26.76
C HIS A 303 26.29 25.96 28.09
N GLU A 304 26.90 27.14 28.22
CA GLU A 304 26.91 27.95 29.42
C GLU A 304 26.41 29.37 29.11
N THR A 305 25.57 29.88 30.01
CA THR A 305 24.97 31.23 30.08
C THR A 305 23.64 31.50 29.35
N MET A 306 22.65 30.61 29.48
CA MET A 306 21.23 31.04 29.45
C MET A 306 20.58 31.18 30.85
N ALA A 307 21.32 30.90 31.92
CA ALA A 307 20.83 31.15 33.29
C ALA A 307 21.13 32.58 33.80
N ASP A 308 22.16 33.27 33.29
CA ASP A 308 22.58 34.58 33.81
C ASP A 308 22.31 35.78 32.88
N ALA A 309 21.90 35.57 31.62
CA ALA A 309 21.62 36.65 30.68
C ALA A 309 20.18 37.24 30.78
N SER A 310 19.38 36.83 31.77
CA SER A 310 18.03 37.41 31.98
C SER A 310 18.03 38.71 32.80
N LYS A 311 19.20 39.24 33.15
CA LYS A 311 19.34 40.56 33.79
C LYS A 311 20.27 41.40 32.93
N SER A 312 19.71 42.45 32.33
CA SER A 312 20.40 43.43 31.47
C SER A 312 20.75 42.92 30.06
N THR A 313 19.93 43.27 29.05
CA THR A 313 20.25 44.29 28.02
C THR A 313 19.17 44.32 26.92
N SER A 314 18.68 45.53 26.61
CA SER A 314 17.87 46.00 25.47
C SER A 314 17.60 45.02 24.29
N GLY A 315 16.31 44.72 24.08
CA GLY A 315 15.79 43.62 23.24
C GLY A 315 15.54 43.88 21.75
N THR A 316 16.25 44.80 21.09
CA THR A 316 16.02 45.08 19.65
C THR A 316 17.19 44.72 18.73
N ASN A 317 18.42 44.65 19.23
CA ASN A 317 19.59 44.35 18.38
C ASN A 317 19.91 42.85 18.26
N THR A 318 19.61 42.04 19.27
CA THR A 318 19.94 40.60 19.29
C THR A 318 19.12 39.79 18.28
N MET A 319 17.86 40.17 18.05
CA MET A 319 16.96 39.51 17.10
C MET A 319 17.41 39.73 15.64
N ASN A 320 18.01 40.88 15.33
CA ASN A 320 18.55 41.18 14.00
C ASN A 320 19.86 40.41 13.75
N SER A 321 20.72 40.29 14.75
CA SER A 321 21.95 39.48 14.67
C SER A 321 21.63 37.99 14.44
N ILE A 322 20.63 37.43 15.13
CA ILE A 322 20.18 36.05 14.92
C ILE A 322 19.64 35.84 13.50
N LYS A 323 18.85 36.78 12.97
CA LYS A 323 18.33 36.70 11.59
C LYS A 323 19.45 36.78 10.53
N ILE A 324 20.48 37.58 10.76
CA ILE A 324 21.64 37.70 9.86
C ILE A 324 22.44 36.39 9.85
N ILE A 325 22.72 35.84 11.04
CA ILE A 325 23.43 34.56 11.20
C ILE A 325 22.64 33.41 10.55
N GLU A 326 21.32 33.34 10.77
CA GLU A 326 20.48 32.31 10.15
C GLU A 326 20.46 32.42 8.61
N LYS A 327 20.52 33.65 8.06
CA LYS A 327 20.57 33.90 6.62
C LYS A 327 21.92 33.48 6.00
N GLU A 328 23.04 33.74 6.69
CA GLU A 328 24.37 33.29 6.26
C GLU A 328 24.52 31.76 6.34
N PHE A 329 24.04 31.12 7.40
CA PHE A 329 24.01 29.64 7.48
C PHE A 329 23.14 29.02 6.38
N ARG A 330 22.04 29.69 5.99
CA ARG A 330 21.20 29.24 4.86
C ARG A 330 21.95 29.32 3.53
N LYS A 331 22.71 30.40 3.30
CA LYS A 331 23.55 30.55 2.10
C LYS A 331 24.64 29.50 2.06
N GLU A 332 25.36 29.28 3.15
CA GLU A 332 26.45 28.30 3.18
C GLU A 332 25.95 26.86 2.97
N ARG A 333 24.80 26.51 3.59
CA ARG A 333 24.17 25.21 3.41
C ARG A 333 23.67 25.01 1.97
N ASN A 334 23.14 26.05 1.34
CA ASN A 334 22.75 26.01 -0.07
C ASN A 334 23.97 25.89 -0.99
N SER A 335 25.06 26.61 -0.73
CA SER A 335 26.33 26.49 -1.46
C SER A 335 26.91 25.08 -1.39
N LYS A 336 26.98 24.48 -0.19
CA LYS A 336 27.42 23.09 -0.01
C LYS A 336 26.53 22.08 -0.75
N ARG A 337 25.20 22.31 -0.80
CA ARG A 337 24.28 21.45 -1.56
C ARG A 337 24.48 21.58 -3.08
N VAL A 338 24.68 22.79 -3.58
CA VAL A 338 24.97 23.05 -5.00
C VAL A 338 26.29 22.40 -5.40
N ASN A 339 27.34 22.53 -4.57
CA ASN A 339 28.64 21.91 -4.84
C ASN A 339 28.58 20.37 -4.80
N ALA A 340 27.84 19.79 -3.84
CA ALA A 340 27.62 18.35 -3.79
C ALA A 340 26.82 17.82 -4.99
N PHE A 341 25.83 18.58 -5.45
CA PHE A 341 25.06 18.24 -6.65
C PHE A 341 25.92 18.33 -7.92
N ALA A 342 26.74 19.38 -8.05
CA ALA A 342 27.69 19.54 -9.15
C ALA A 342 28.74 18.41 -9.18
N ALA A 343 29.28 18.03 -8.02
CA ALA A 343 30.22 16.90 -7.91
C ALA A 343 29.57 15.57 -8.31
N LYS A 344 28.32 15.33 -7.89
CA LYS A 344 27.56 14.13 -8.29
C LYS A 344 27.29 14.10 -9.80
N HIS A 345 26.91 15.24 -10.39
CA HIS A 345 26.69 15.36 -11.82
C HIS A 345 27.98 15.15 -12.63
N LYS A 346 29.11 15.70 -12.17
CA LYS A 346 30.43 15.47 -12.78
C LYS A 346 30.82 13.99 -12.73
N LYS A 347 30.59 13.31 -11.60
CA LYS A 347 30.87 11.87 -11.45
C LYS A 347 30.02 11.01 -12.39
N ASN A 348 28.72 11.31 -12.52
CA ASN A 348 27.86 10.60 -13.47
C ASN A 348 28.27 10.84 -14.93
N LYS A 349 28.67 12.07 -15.28
CA LYS A 349 29.15 12.37 -16.64
C LYS A 349 30.44 11.62 -16.98
N ILE A 350 31.35 11.45 -16.01
CA ILE A 350 32.58 10.66 -16.19
C ILE A 350 32.23 9.18 -16.38
N ALA A 351 31.34 8.62 -15.55
CA ALA A 351 30.92 7.23 -15.67
C ALA A 351 30.28 6.92 -17.05
N ASN A 352 29.41 7.80 -17.55
CA ASN A 352 28.83 7.62 -18.89
C ASN A 352 29.88 7.71 -20.02
N LEU A 353 30.92 8.55 -19.87
CA LEU A 353 32.00 8.64 -20.86
C LEU A 353 32.91 7.39 -20.83
N GLU A 354 33.10 6.79 -19.67
CA GLU A 354 33.84 5.52 -19.54
C GLU A 354 33.06 4.37 -20.17
N GLU A 355 31.73 4.34 -20.00
CA GLU A 355 30.84 3.33 -20.62
C GLU A 355 30.87 3.42 -22.15
N ILE A 356 30.76 4.62 -22.72
CA ILE A 356 30.85 4.84 -24.19
C ILE A 356 32.22 4.39 -24.73
N LYS A 357 33.32 4.73 -24.05
CA LYS A 357 34.66 4.28 -24.46
C LYS A 357 34.80 2.76 -24.42
N HIS A 358 34.15 2.10 -23.46
CA HIS A 358 34.20 0.65 -23.33
C HIS A 358 33.39 -0.06 -24.42
N GLU A 359 32.29 0.55 -24.89
CA GLU A 359 31.53 0.10 -26.06
C GLU A 359 32.27 0.31 -27.39
N GLU A 360 32.97 1.44 -27.57
CA GLU A 360 33.80 1.67 -28.77
C GLU A 360 34.99 0.69 -28.85
N LEU A 361 35.63 0.40 -27.71
CA LEU A 361 36.73 -0.57 -27.64
C LEU A 361 36.26 -2.02 -27.90
N SER A 362 35.07 -2.39 -27.44
CA SER A 362 34.53 -3.72 -27.72
C SER A 362 34.12 -3.86 -29.19
N SER A 363 33.52 -2.83 -29.79
CA SER A 363 33.17 -2.79 -31.21
C SER A 363 34.39 -2.98 -32.12
N ASN A 364 35.48 -2.22 -31.89
CA ASN A 364 36.70 -2.29 -32.69
C ASN A 364 37.45 -3.63 -32.55
N HIS A 365 37.27 -4.36 -31.45
CA HIS A 365 37.88 -5.69 -31.31
C HIS A 365 37.13 -6.77 -32.09
N THR A 366 35.81 -6.62 -32.27
CA THR A 366 35.01 -7.53 -33.10
C THR A 366 35.30 -7.41 -34.59
N GLU A 367 35.58 -6.20 -35.11
CA GLU A 367 35.90 -6.02 -36.53
C GLU A 367 37.27 -6.61 -36.94
N ASN A 368 38.23 -6.71 -36.01
CA ASN A 368 39.55 -7.26 -36.30
C ASN A 368 39.63 -8.81 -36.26
N ILE A 369 38.54 -9.51 -35.89
CA ILE A 369 38.52 -10.99 -35.82
C ILE A 369 37.91 -11.63 -37.08
N VAL A 370 37.39 -10.84 -38.03
CA VAL A 370 36.67 -11.35 -39.23
C VAL A 370 37.56 -11.42 -40.49
N ILE A 371 38.87 -11.20 -40.38
CA ILE A 371 39.82 -11.30 -41.52
C ILE A 371 40.94 -12.29 -41.19
N ILE A 372 40.65 -13.59 -41.13
CA ILE A 372 41.58 -14.71 -41.40
C ILE A 372 40.80 -15.85 -42.05
#